data_AF-M6DU98-F1
#
_entry.id   AF-M6DU98-F1
#
_cell.length_a   1.000
_cell.length_b   1.000
_cell.length_c   1.000
_cell.angle_alpha   90.00
_cell.angle_beta   90.00
_cell.angle_gamma   90.00
#
_symmetry.space_group_name_H-M   'P 1'
#
loop_
_entity.id
_entity.type
_entity.pdbx_description
1 polymer ?
#
loop_
_entity_poly.entity_id
_entity_poly.type
_entity_poly.pdbx_seq_one_letter_code
_entity_poly.pdbx_strand_id
1 'polypeptide(L)'
;MRFLLSSASLLLLAFSLLSKTSEPADPCSKIKNKNDQKKCYMNEYQVADKQLNLTYKKIREGLSDPEKEDLKKLQVLWIGYRDGICEGPMYSSDESGIETIICKTGTTIERTKYLHHVWKFSTVSKEGLGSYTDGFGGSLKLFRDTSSNEIQFSLEVVRGPTAHLGEVSGNWTPAKEAKWIWASTPGCNSEDPDCCLLEFQYFQNRIEVEEISCSAYHGARAYFGGSYRYEFKQKK
;
A
#
# COMPACT_ATOMS: atom_id res chain seq x y z
N MET A 1 -57.41 -39.54 -1.57
CA MET A 1 -57.27 -38.08 -1.84
C MET A 1 -56.62 -37.49 -0.59
N ARG A 2 -55.48 -36.81 -0.58
CA ARG A 2 -54.81 -35.96 -1.59
C ARG A 2 -53.30 -36.21 -1.60
N PHE A 3 -52.75 -36.02 -2.79
CA PHE A 3 -51.33 -35.99 -3.15
C PHE A 3 -50.61 -34.74 -2.62
N LEU A 4 -49.28 -34.77 -2.82
CA LEU A 4 -48.35 -33.70 -3.25
C LEU A 4 -47.28 -33.40 -2.19
N LEU A 5 -45.99 -33.20 -2.48
CA LEU A 5 -45.08 -33.48 -3.61
C LEU A 5 -43.68 -33.05 -3.10
N SER A 6 -42.64 -33.72 -3.60
CA SER A 6 -41.22 -33.41 -3.41
C SER A 6 -40.85 -32.00 -3.87
N SER A 7 -39.87 -31.37 -3.20
CA SER A 7 -39.06 -30.31 -3.79
C SER A 7 -37.61 -30.41 -3.29
N ALA A 8 -36.79 -31.06 -4.13
CA ALA A 8 -35.34 -31.01 -4.07
C ALA A 8 -34.86 -29.56 -4.26
N SER A 9 -34.07 -29.05 -3.32
CA SER A 9 -33.44 -27.74 -3.43
C SER A 9 -32.30 -27.79 -4.44
N LEU A 10 -32.52 -27.17 -5.59
CA LEU A 10 -31.52 -26.95 -6.64
C LEU A 10 -30.70 -25.72 -6.26
N LEU A 11 -29.53 -25.92 -5.64
CA LEU A 11 -28.55 -24.85 -5.38
C LEU A 11 -27.80 -24.55 -6.69
N LEU A 12 -28.17 -23.44 -7.33
CA LEU A 12 -27.47 -22.85 -8.47
C LEU A 12 -26.10 -22.32 -8.01
N LEU A 13 -25.02 -23.01 -8.36
CA LEU A 13 -23.66 -22.45 -8.29
C LEU A 13 -23.51 -21.37 -9.37
N ALA A 14 -23.54 -20.11 -8.97
CA ALA A 14 -23.08 -19.00 -9.80
C ALA A 14 -21.54 -19.03 -9.87
N PHE A 15 -20.99 -19.65 -10.91
CA PHE A 15 -19.58 -19.54 -11.24
C PHE A 15 -19.32 -18.15 -11.84
N SER A 16 -18.76 -17.26 -11.03
CA SER A 16 -18.24 -15.96 -11.46
C SER A 16 -17.11 -16.17 -12.48
N LEU A 17 -17.38 -15.90 -13.76
CA LEU A 17 -16.36 -15.85 -14.80
C LEU A 17 -15.45 -14.65 -14.56
N LEU A 18 -14.33 -14.87 -13.87
CA LEU A 18 -13.26 -13.88 -13.74
C LEU A 18 -12.53 -13.77 -15.09
N SER A 19 -12.82 -12.73 -15.86
CA SER A 19 -12.08 -12.44 -17.09
C SER A 19 -10.62 -12.11 -16.75
N LYS A 20 -9.69 -13.03 -17.02
CA LYS A 20 -8.25 -12.72 -17.02
C LYS A 20 -7.96 -11.80 -18.20
N THR A 21 -7.73 -10.52 -17.94
CA THR A 21 -7.08 -9.62 -18.88
C THR A 21 -5.67 -10.17 -19.15
N SER A 22 -5.38 -10.60 -20.38
CA SER A 22 -4.03 -11.01 -20.75
C SER A 22 -3.13 -9.78 -20.74
N GLU A 23 -2.18 -9.70 -19.81
CA GLU A 23 -1.13 -8.70 -19.89
C GLU A 23 -0.37 -8.86 -21.22
N PRO A 24 0.04 -7.77 -21.88
CA PRO A 24 0.84 -7.85 -23.09
C PRO A 24 2.12 -8.63 -22.80
N ALA A 25 2.44 -9.59 -23.68
CA ALA A 25 3.62 -10.44 -23.51
C ALA A 25 4.90 -9.59 -23.48
N ASP A 26 5.64 -9.70 -22.38
CA ASP A 26 6.93 -9.05 -22.14
C ASP A 26 7.94 -9.37 -23.27
N PRO A 27 8.43 -8.36 -24.02
CA PRO A 27 9.39 -8.56 -25.11
C PRO A 27 10.72 -9.17 -24.67
N CYS A 28 11.23 -8.83 -23.48
CA CYS A 28 12.50 -9.33 -22.95
C CYS A 28 12.42 -10.83 -22.61
N SER A 29 11.24 -11.33 -22.25
CA SER A 29 11.01 -12.75 -21.94
C SER A 29 11.31 -13.69 -23.12
N LYS A 30 11.24 -13.19 -24.36
CA LYS A 30 11.45 -13.98 -25.59
C LYS A 30 12.92 -14.18 -25.97
N ILE A 31 13.85 -13.48 -25.31
CA ILE A 31 15.27 -13.56 -25.62
C ILE A 31 15.87 -14.83 -25.02
N LYS A 32 16.41 -15.72 -25.88
CA LYS A 32 16.97 -17.02 -25.45
C LYS A 32 18.32 -16.91 -24.72
N ASN A 33 19.19 -16.00 -25.16
CA ASN A 33 20.49 -15.80 -24.52
C ASN A 33 20.29 -15.06 -23.19
N LYS A 34 20.68 -15.69 -22.08
CA LYS A 34 20.47 -15.13 -20.72
C LYS A 34 21.17 -13.79 -20.48
N ASN A 35 22.34 -13.56 -21.07
CA ASN A 35 23.03 -12.29 -20.94
C ASN A 35 22.30 -11.18 -21.69
N ASP A 36 21.81 -11.46 -22.90
CA ASP A 36 21.05 -10.46 -23.67
C ASP A 36 19.65 -10.23 -23.10
N GLN A 37 19.03 -11.27 -22.53
CA GLN A 37 17.79 -11.15 -21.75
C GLN A 37 17.99 -10.23 -20.55
N LYS A 38 19.06 -10.46 -19.76
CA LYS A 38 19.40 -9.61 -18.61
C LYS A 38 19.66 -8.16 -19.03
N LYS A 39 20.38 -7.92 -20.13
CA LYS A 39 20.59 -6.56 -20.67
C LYS A 39 19.27 -5.89 -21.06
N CYS A 40 18.33 -6.63 -21.65
CA CYS A 40 17.01 -6.12 -21.99
C CYS A 40 16.26 -5.61 -20.76
N TYR A 41 16.14 -6.44 -19.71
CA TYR A 41 15.51 -6.05 -18.46
C TYR A 41 16.24 -4.91 -17.74
N MET A 42 17.58 -4.87 -17.81
CA MET A 42 18.35 -3.76 -17.26
C MET A 42 18.02 -2.43 -17.95
N ASN A 43 17.80 -2.44 -19.27
CA ASN A 43 17.37 -1.24 -19.99
C ASN A 43 15.97 -0.78 -19.54
N GLU A 44 15.03 -1.71 -19.34
CA GLU A 44 13.70 -1.38 -18.80
C GLU A 44 13.79 -0.76 -17.40
N TYR A 45 14.64 -1.33 -16.54
CA TYR A 45 14.90 -0.77 -15.21
C TYR A 45 15.46 0.65 -15.29
N GLN A 46 16.45 0.89 -16.16
CA GLN A 46 17.02 2.22 -16.36
C GLN A 46 15.99 3.24 -16.86
N VAL A 47 15.06 2.84 -17.72
CA VAL A 47 13.95 3.69 -18.17
C VAL A 47 13.01 4.02 -17.01
N ALA A 48 12.62 3.03 -16.22
CA ALA A 48 11.79 3.22 -15.04
C ALA A 48 12.46 4.15 -13.99
N ASP A 49 13.75 3.94 -13.72
CA ASP A 49 14.52 4.75 -12.77
C ASP A 49 14.67 6.20 -13.26
N LYS A 50 14.93 6.39 -14.55
CA LYS A 50 14.96 7.73 -15.15
C LYS A 50 13.62 8.44 -14.98
N GLN A 51 12.51 7.75 -15.21
CA GLN A 51 11.17 8.32 -15.05
C GLN A 51 10.90 8.69 -13.59
N LEU A 52 11.23 7.81 -12.64
CA LEU A 52 11.10 8.10 -11.22
C LEU A 52 11.89 9.34 -10.80
N ASN A 53 13.14 9.45 -11.25
CA ASN A 53 14.00 10.59 -10.96
C ASN A 53 13.45 11.91 -11.55
N LEU A 54 12.88 11.88 -12.76
CA LEU A 54 12.22 13.05 -13.35
C LEU A 54 10.99 13.46 -12.53
N THR A 55 10.13 12.51 -12.17
CA THR A 55 8.95 12.78 -11.33
C THR A 55 9.34 13.33 -9.96
N TYR A 56 10.34 12.74 -9.30
CA TYR A 56 10.87 13.20 -8.01
C TYR A 56 11.39 14.64 -8.08
N LYS A 57 12.20 14.97 -9.11
CA LYS A 57 12.71 16.35 -9.29
C LYS A 57 11.59 17.35 -9.47
N LYS A 58 10.63 17.05 -10.36
CA LYS A 58 9.47 17.91 -10.64
C LYS A 58 8.62 18.16 -9.40
N ILE A 59 8.39 17.15 -8.57
CA ILE A 59 7.67 17.32 -7.32
C ILE A 59 8.44 18.25 -6.38
N ARG A 60 9.75 18.04 -6.22
CA ARG A 60 10.59 18.84 -5.32
C ARG A 60 10.68 20.31 -5.68
N GLU A 61 10.56 20.66 -6.96
CA GLU A 61 10.52 22.06 -7.42
C GLU A 61 9.34 22.84 -6.82
N GLY A 62 8.22 22.17 -6.52
CA GLY A 62 7.02 22.79 -5.95
C GLY A 62 6.92 22.72 -4.41
N LEU A 63 7.95 22.22 -3.72
CA LEU A 63 7.94 22.03 -2.26
C LEU A 63 8.74 23.12 -1.53
N SER A 64 8.35 23.42 -0.30
CA SER A 64 9.19 24.17 0.64
C SER A 64 10.44 23.37 1.03
N ASP A 65 11.46 24.03 1.59
CA ASP A 65 12.71 23.35 1.95
C ASP A 65 12.53 22.23 3.01
N PRO A 66 11.69 22.39 4.06
CA PRO A 66 11.38 21.28 4.96
C PRO A 66 10.73 20.09 4.22
N GLU A 67 9.74 20.36 3.36
CA GLU A 67 9.06 19.31 2.59
C GLU A 67 9.99 18.61 1.59
N LYS A 68 10.97 19.32 1.02
CA LYS A 68 12.01 18.73 0.16
C LYS A 68 12.89 17.75 0.94
N GLU A 69 13.23 18.08 2.19
CA GLU A 69 14.05 17.20 3.03
C GLU A 69 13.24 15.98 3.49
N ASP A 70 11.97 16.16 3.84
CA ASP A 70 11.07 15.05 4.18
C ASP A 70 10.87 14.09 3.01
N LEU A 71 10.60 14.61 1.81
CA LEU A 71 10.46 13.78 0.61
C LEU A 71 11.78 13.05 0.28
N LYS A 72 12.93 13.69 0.48
CA LYS A 72 14.24 13.05 0.29
C LYS A 72 14.42 11.87 1.27
N LYS A 73 14.13 12.05 2.56
CA LYS A 73 14.19 10.98 3.57
C LYS A 73 13.27 9.80 3.18
N LEU A 74 12.02 10.09 2.81
CA LEU A 74 11.07 9.07 2.35
C LEU A 74 11.56 8.35 1.10
N GLN A 75 12.21 9.05 0.16
CA GLN A 75 12.74 8.45 -1.05
C GLN A 75 13.95 7.54 -0.78
N VAL A 76 14.83 7.91 0.16
CA VAL A 76 15.95 7.06 0.60
C VAL A 76 15.43 5.81 1.31
N LEU A 77 14.45 5.95 2.21
CA LEU A 77 13.79 4.80 2.84
C LEU A 77 13.15 3.88 1.80
N TRP A 78 12.51 4.44 0.78
CA TRP A 78 11.91 3.66 -0.31
C TRP A 78 12.95 2.89 -1.13
N ILE A 79 14.13 3.47 -1.39
CA ILE A 79 15.24 2.75 -2.04
C ILE A 79 15.64 1.53 -1.21
N GLY A 80 15.81 1.71 0.10
CA GLY A 80 16.11 0.61 1.02
C GLY A 80 15.02 -0.47 1.05
N TYR A 81 13.74 -0.06 1.05
CA TYR A 81 12.61 -0.98 0.93
C TYR A 81 12.65 -1.78 -0.37
N ARG A 82 12.80 -1.11 -1.52
CA ARG A 82 12.90 -1.75 -2.85
C ARG A 82 14.02 -2.79 -2.87
N ASP A 83 15.20 -2.40 -2.44
CA ASP A 83 16.36 -3.30 -2.47
C ASP A 83 16.17 -4.46 -1.49
N GLY A 84 15.63 -4.20 -0.28
CA GLY A 84 15.34 -5.24 0.71
C GLY A 84 14.29 -6.26 0.28
N ILE A 85 13.25 -5.86 -0.47
CA ILE A 85 12.26 -6.82 -1.00
C ILE A 85 12.79 -7.56 -2.23
N CYS A 86 13.52 -6.87 -3.13
CA CYS A 86 13.95 -7.45 -4.40
C CYS A 86 15.24 -8.26 -4.33
N GLU A 87 16.02 -8.12 -3.25
CA GLU A 87 17.23 -8.90 -2.98
C GLU A 87 17.07 -9.78 -1.73
N GLY A 88 15.84 -9.83 -1.19
CA GLY A 88 15.52 -10.64 -0.02
C GLY A 88 15.52 -12.16 -0.32
N PRO A 89 15.26 -13.00 0.69
CA PRO A 89 15.31 -14.46 0.57
C PRO A 89 14.48 -15.04 -0.58
N MET A 90 13.39 -14.38 -0.98
CA MET A 90 12.54 -14.81 -2.10
C MET A 90 13.29 -14.84 -3.44
N TYR A 91 14.32 -14.00 -3.60
CA TYR A 91 15.15 -13.90 -4.81
C TYR A 91 16.52 -14.54 -4.65
N SER A 92 16.79 -15.20 -3.52
CA SER A 92 18.12 -15.77 -3.21
C SER A 92 18.56 -16.90 -4.15
N SER A 93 17.62 -17.53 -4.87
CA SER A 93 17.89 -18.56 -5.87
C SER A 93 18.06 -18.01 -7.30
N ASP A 94 17.90 -16.69 -7.51
CA ASP A 94 18.09 -16.05 -8.81
C ASP A 94 19.57 -15.82 -9.12
N GLU A 95 20.26 -16.89 -9.52
CA GLU A 95 21.66 -16.82 -9.96
C GLU A 95 21.86 -15.89 -11.18
N SER A 96 20.80 -15.69 -11.98
CA SER A 96 20.86 -14.84 -13.17
C SER A 96 20.77 -13.35 -12.83
N GLY A 97 20.19 -13.00 -11.69
CA GLY A 97 19.83 -11.64 -11.29
C GLY A 97 18.70 -11.02 -12.13
N ILE A 98 18.02 -11.79 -12.98
CA ILE A 98 16.95 -11.30 -13.85
C ILE A 98 15.69 -10.99 -13.04
N GLU A 99 15.28 -11.89 -12.13
CA GLU A 99 14.11 -11.70 -11.27
C GLU A 99 14.30 -10.51 -10.34
N THR A 100 15.52 -10.32 -9.83
CA THR A 100 15.90 -9.14 -9.05
C THR A 100 15.66 -7.85 -9.85
N ILE A 101 16.12 -7.81 -11.12
CA ILE A 101 15.93 -6.64 -11.98
C ILE A 101 14.45 -6.40 -12.27
N ILE A 102 13.68 -7.45 -12.58
CA ILE A 102 12.23 -7.36 -12.83
C ILE A 102 11.52 -6.77 -11.60
N CYS A 103 11.82 -7.27 -10.40
CA CYS A 103 11.28 -6.75 -9.15
C CYS A 103 11.59 -5.26 -8.97
N LYS A 104 12.86 -4.87 -9.17
CA LYS A 104 13.28 -3.47 -9.03
C LYS A 104 12.58 -2.58 -10.06
N THR A 105 12.41 -3.03 -11.29
CA THR A 105 11.66 -2.32 -12.34
C THR A 105 10.21 -2.10 -11.92
N GLY A 106 9.49 -3.17 -11.54
CA GLY A 106 8.10 -3.08 -11.12
C GLY A 106 7.92 -2.15 -9.92
N THR A 107 8.73 -2.31 -8.88
CA THR A 107 8.69 -1.47 -7.67
C THR A 107 8.97 0.01 -7.99
N THR A 108 9.88 0.29 -8.92
CA THR A 108 10.23 1.65 -9.37
C THR A 108 9.09 2.30 -10.18
N ILE A 109 8.41 1.53 -11.01
CA ILE A 109 7.20 1.97 -11.74
C ILE A 109 6.09 2.30 -10.74
N GLU A 110 5.83 1.42 -9.77
CA GLU A 110 4.80 1.66 -8.75
C GLU A 110 5.12 2.89 -7.89
N ARG A 111 6.39 3.12 -7.55
CA ARG A 111 6.78 4.34 -6.85
C ARG A 111 6.50 5.62 -7.65
N THR A 112 6.74 5.58 -8.96
CA THR A 112 6.43 6.70 -9.85
C THR A 112 4.93 6.98 -9.84
N LYS A 113 4.09 5.94 -9.93
CA LYS A 113 2.62 6.06 -9.84
C LYS A 113 2.18 6.61 -8.49
N TYR A 114 2.72 6.08 -7.39
CA TYR A 114 2.50 6.59 -6.05
C TYR A 114 2.76 8.10 -5.96
N LEU A 115 3.94 8.54 -6.39
CA LEU A 115 4.30 9.97 -6.38
C LEU A 115 3.30 10.83 -7.17
N HIS A 116 2.83 10.37 -8.32
CA HIS A 116 1.79 11.05 -9.10
C HIS A 116 0.42 11.08 -8.41
N HIS A 117 0.08 10.03 -7.65
CA HIS A 117 -1.21 9.92 -6.97
C HIS A 117 -1.28 10.77 -5.71
N VAL A 118 -0.19 10.87 -4.95
CA VAL A 118 -0.22 11.46 -3.60
C VAL A 118 0.36 12.88 -3.51
N TRP A 119 1.21 13.29 -4.46
CA TRP A 119 1.70 14.67 -4.56
C TRP A 119 0.90 15.49 -5.57
N LYS A 120 -0.39 15.68 -5.26
CA LYS A 120 -1.22 16.71 -5.89
C LYS A 120 -1.49 17.81 -4.87
N PHE A 121 -1.26 19.06 -5.26
CA PHE A 121 -1.57 20.25 -4.44
C PHE A 121 -3.08 20.56 -4.45
N SER A 122 -3.92 19.53 -4.29
CA SER A 122 -5.38 19.66 -4.18
C SER A 122 -5.84 19.42 -2.76
N THR A 123 -6.96 20.04 -2.39
CA THR A 123 -7.57 19.85 -1.08
C THR A 123 -8.23 18.48 -1.00
N VAL A 124 -7.93 17.73 0.07
CA VAL A 124 -8.65 16.51 0.45
C VAL A 124 -10.10 16.86 0.83
N SER A 125 -11.00 15.87 0.82
CA SER A 125 -12.40 16.07 1.25
C SER A 125 -12.46 16.72 2.65
N LYS A 126 -13.48 17.54 2.91
CA LYS A 126 -13.61 18.28 4.18
C LYS A 126 -13.64 17.38 5.43
N GLU A 127 -14.01 16.11 5.25
CA GLU A 127 -14.12 15.08 6.30
C GLU A 127 -12.94 14.09 6.29
N GLY A 128 -11.99 14.22 5.36
CA GLY A 128 -10.87 13.28 5.24
C GLY A 128 -11.23 11.92 4.66
N LEU A 129 -12.47 11.67 4.24
CA LEU A 129 -12.87 10.38 3.65
C LEU A 129 -12.10 10.07 2.35
N GLY A 130 -11.69 8.82 2.21
CA GLY A 130 -10.99 8.30 1.03
C GLY A 130 -9.92 7.26 1.37
N SER A 131 -9.08 6.97 0.38
CA SER A 131 -7.95 6.05 0.50
C SER A 131 -6.65 6.83 0.69
N TYR A 132 -5.77 6.27 1.51
CA TYR A 132 -4.46 6.79 1.79
C TYR A 132 -3.46 5.64 1.71
N THR A 133 -2.24 5.94 1.27
CA THR A 133 -1.16 4.95 1.22
C THR A 133 0.16 5.58 1.63
N ASP A 134 1.00 4.80 2.28
CA ASP A 134 2.35 5.23 2.65
C ASP A 134 3.38 4.99 1.53
N GLY A 135 3.01 4.23 0.49
CA GLY A 135 3.89 3.87 -0.62
C GLY A 135 4.92 2.78 -0.28
N PHE A 136 4.73 2.07 0.84
CA PHE A 136 5.57 0.97 1.34
C PHE A 136 4.77 -0.33 1.57
N GLY A 137 3.56 -0.43 1.00
CA GLY A 137 2.66 -1.56 1.20
C GLY A 137 1.61 -1.36 2.30
N GLY A 138 1.47 -0.15 2.83
CA GLY A 138 0.37 0.23 3.74
C GLY A 138 -0.77 0.94 3.02
N SER A 139 -1.99 0.61 3.41
CA SER A 139 -3.25 1.19 2.93
C SER A 139 -4.14 1.54 4.13
N LEU A 140 -4.54 2.81 4.23
CA LEU A 140 -5.50 3.32 5.20
C LEU A 140 -6.72 3.84 4.45
N LYS A 141 -7.91 3.37 4.80
CA LYS A 141 -9.16 3.80 4.18
C LYS A 141 -10.10 4.37 5.23
N LEU A 142 -10.56 5.59 5.00
CA LEU A 142 -11.59 6.25 5.81
C LEU A 142 -12.90 6.25 5.04
N PHE A 143 -13.95 5.68 5.65
CA PHE A 143 -15.25 5.54 5.02
C PHE A 143 -16.37 5.73 6.04
N ARG A 144 -17.55 6.12 5.56
CA ARG A 144 -18.73 6.26 6.39
C ARG A 144 -19.47 4.93 6.43
N ASP A 145 -19.74 4.42 7.62
CA ASP A 145 -20.63 3.30 7.81
C ASP A 145 -22.07 3.75 7.51
N THR A 146 -22.72 3.06 6.57
CA THR A 146 -24.08 3.38 6.15
C THR A 146 -25.12 3.10 7.22
N SER A 147 -24.82 2.25 8.22
CA SER A 147 -25.76 1.86 9.26
C SER A 147 -25.78 2.82 10.45
N SER A 148 -24.63 3.34 10.85
CA SER A 148 -24.46 4.25 12.00
C SER A 148 -24.21 5.70 11.62
N ASN A 149 -23.88 5.98 10.35
CA ASN A 149 -23.38 7.26 9.87
C ASN A 149 -22.07 7.71 10.57
N GLU A 150 -21.41 6.82 11.32
CA GLU A 150 -20.09 7.02 11.90
C GLU A 150 -18.99 6.84 10.84
N ILE A 151 -17.83 7.45 11.08
CA ILE A 151 -16.65 7.22 10.24
C ILE A 151 -15.89 6.03 10.82
N GLN A 152 -15.49 5.12 9.94
CA GLN A 152 -14.68 3.94 10.23
C GLN A 152 -13.36 4.05 9.47
N PHE A 153 -12.32 3.41 10.01
CA PHE A 153 -11.08 3.17 9.29
C PHE A 153 -10.84 1.68 9.08
N SER A 154 -10.20 1.35 7.96
CA SER A 154 -9.51 0.07 7.76
C SER A 154 -8.05 0.37 7.46
N LEU A 155 -7.14 -0.30 8.16
CA LEU A 155 -5.70 -0.16 8.01
C LEU A 155 -5.09 -1.54 7.74
N GLU A 156 -4.50 -1.68 6.57
CA GLU A 156 -3.90 -2.92 6.08
C GLU A 156 -2.44 -2.65 5.71
N VAL A 157 -1.54 -3.57 6.06
CA VAL A 157 -0.13 -3.47 5.72
C VAL A 157 0.42 -4.82 5.25
N VAL A 158 1.22 -4.77 4.18
CA VAL A 158 2.02 -5.90 3.70
C VAL A 158 3.48 -5.48 3.68
N ARG A 159 4.31 -6.10 4.53
CA ARG A 159 5.68 -5.64 4.79
C ARG A 159 6.72 -6.74 4.68
N GLY A 160 7.92 -6.31 4.34
CA GLY A 160 9.12 -7.13 4.34
C GLY A 160 9.17 -8.18 3.23
N PRO A 161 10.31 -8.88 3.07
CA PRO A 161 10.54 -9.83 1.98
C PRO A 161 9.72 -11.12 2.11
N THR A 162 9.13 -11.37 3.29
CA THR A 162 8.27 -12.51 3.60
C THR A 162 6.78 -12.15 3.59
N ALA A 163 6.43 -10.94 3.13
CA ALA A 163 5.04 -10.46 2.98
C ALA A 163 4.19 -10.67 4.25
N HIS A 164 4.71 -10.27 5.41
CA HIS A 164 3.91 -10.28 6.63
C HIS A 164 2.72 -9.34 6.47
N LEU A 165 1.57 -9.79 6.97
CA LEU A 165 0.31 -9.07 6.90
C LEU A 165 -0.02 -8.49 8.27
N GLY A 166 -0.65 -7.32 8.26
CA GLY A 166 -1.29 -6.71 9.41
C GLY A 166 -2.61 -6.09 8.97
N GLU A 167 -3.65 -6.26 9.78
CA GLU A 167 -4.96 -5.68 9.54
C GLU A 167 -5.56 -5.20 10.86
N VAL A 168 -6.08 -3.97 10.85
CA VAL A 168 -6.81 -3.40 11.98
C VAL A 168 -7.86 -2.43 11.47
N SER A 169 -9.04 -2.48 12.09
CA SER A 169 -10.16 -1.60 11.76
C SER A 169 -10.83 -1.09 13.02
N GLY A 170 -11.51 0.04 12.90
CA GLY A 170 -12.25 0.59 14.03
C GLY A 170 -12.86 1.96 13.75
N ASN A 171 -13.46 2.51 14.79
CA ASN A 171 -14.12 3.80 14.72
C ASN A 171 -13.09 4.92 14.54
N TRP A 172 -13.42 5.89 13.69
CA TRP A 172 -12.62 7.07 13.43
C TRP A 172 -13.27 8.30 14.08
N THR A 173 -12.59 8.92 15.04
CA THR A 173 -13.03 10.18 15.64
C THR A 173 -12.27 11.33 14.99
N PRO A 174 -12.87 12.07 14.04
CA PRO A 174 -12.15 13.12 13.32
C PRO A 174 -11.87 14.30 14.24
N ALA A 175 -10.61 14.54 14.56
CA ALA A 175 -10.14 15.82 15.08
C ALA A 175 -9.18 16.43 14.04
N LYS A 176 -9.57 17.57 13.45
CA LYS A 176 -8.72 18.25 12.47
C LYS A 176 -7.47 18.78 13.16
N GLU A 177 -6.31 18.47 12.59
CA GLU A 177 -5.00 18.93 13.06
C GLU A 177 -4.71 18.59 14.52
N ALA A 178 -5.23 17.45 14.98
CA ALA A 178 -4.99 16.92 16.31
C ALA A 178 -4.40 15.52 16.26
N LYS A 179 -3.71 15.18 17.34
CA LYS A 179 -3.32 13.82 17.67
C LYS A 179 -4.44 13.15 18.46
N TRP A 180 -4.72 11.89 18.19
CA TRP A 180 -5.57 11.08 19.05
C TRP A 180 -5.10 9.63 19.08
N ILE A 181 -5.45 8.96 20.17
CA ILE A 181 -5.16 7.54 20.37
C ILE A 181 -6.43 6.75 20.11
N TRP A 182 -6.30 5.70 19.31
CA TRP A 182 -7.31 4.66 19.15
C TRP A 182 -6.85 3.40 19.85
N ALA A 183 -7.80 2.71 20.49
CA ALA A 183 -7.61 1.46 21.18
C ALA A 183 -8.57 0.41 20.64
N SER A 184 -8.08 -0.81 20.40
CA SER A 184 -8.91 -1.93 19.94
C SER A 184 -9.93 -2.38 20.98
N THR A 185 -9.61 -2.23 22.27
CA THR A 185 -10.48 -2.62 23.39
C THR A 185 -10.47 -1.55 24.50
N PRO A 186 -11.57 -1.42 25.29
CA PRO A 186 -11.59 -0.53 26.45
C PRO A 186 -10.52 -0.91 27.47
N GLY A 187 -9.72 0.06 27.94
CA GLY A 187 -8.67 -0.17 28.94
C GLY A 187 -7.33 -0.67 28.37
N CYS A 188 -7.23 -0.81 27.05
CA CYS A 188 -5.99 -1.16 26.35
C CYS A 188 -4.84 -0.20 26.71
N ASN A 189 -3.68 -0.76 27.01
CA ASN A 189 -2.45 -0.05 27.34
C ASN A 189 -1.26 -0.70 26.61
N SER A 190 -0.09 -0.06 26.62
CA SER A 190 1.09 -0.53 25.86
C SER A 190 1.69 -1.85 26.34
N GLU A 191 1.33 -2.32 27.53
CA GLU A 191 1.82 -3.58 28.11
C GLU A 191 0.89 -4.76 27.82
N ASP A 192 -0.32 -4.50 27.33
CA ASP A 192 -1.29 -5.54 26.96
C ASP A 192 -0.94 -6.10 25.57
N PRO A 193 -0.53 -7.39 25.48
CA PRO A 193 -0.09 -7.98 24.23
C PRO A 193 -1.24 -8.26 23.25
N ASP A 194 -2.48 -8.32 23.76
CA ASP A 194 -3.66 -8.74 23.00
C ASP A 194 -4.46 -7.54 22.44
N CYS A 195 -4.03 -6.31 22.75
CA CYS A 195 -4.68 -5.11 22.30
C CYS A 195 -3.81 -4.30 21.32
N CYS A 196 -4.45 -3.42 20.55
CA CYS A 196 -3.79 -2.55 19.59
C CYS A 196 -4.04 -1.09 19.93
N LEU A 197 -2.94 -0.33 20.09
CA LEU A 197 -2.90 1.10 20.30
C LEU A 197 -2.20 1.78 19.13
N LEU A 198 -2.95 2.64 18.47
CA LEU A 198 -2.47 3.49 17.39
C LEU A 198 -2.66 4.95 17.77
N GLU A 199 -1.60 5.75 17.66
CA GLU A 199 -1.74 7.20 17.61
C GLU A 199 -1.85 7.64 16.16
N PHE A 200 -2.85 8.47 15.88
CA PHE A 200 -3.03 9.09 14.58
C PHE A 200 -2.82 10.60 14.71
N GLN A 201 -2.16 11.19 13.72
CA GLN A 201 -2.08 12.64 13.55
C GLN A 201 -2.57 13.03 12.16
N TYR A 202 -3.62 13.83 12.10
CA TYR A 202 -4.22 14.28 10.85
C TYR A 202 -3.59 15.58 10.35
N PHE A 203 -3.16 15.60 9.08
CA PHE A 203 -2.71 16.78 8.36
C PHE A 203 -3.56 16.96 7.09
N GLN A 204 -3.43 18.11 6.43
CA GLN A 204 -4.23 18.47 5.25
C GLN A 204 -4.24 17.41 4.12
N ASN A 205 -3.13 16.70 3.89
CA ASN A 205 -3.00 15.71 2.81
C ASN A 205 -2.40 14.36 3.23
N ARG A 206 -2.20 14.16 4.53
CA ARG A 206 -1.62 12.93 5.07
C ARG A 206 -2.11 12.64 6.49
N ILE A 207 -2.03 11.39 6.87
CA ILE A 207 -2.25 10.90 8.22
C ILE A 207 -0.95 10.22 8.64
N GLU A 208 -0.36 10.68 9.73
CA GLU A 208 0.74 9.98 10.38
C GLU A 208 0.14 8.98 11.36
N VAL A 209 0.61 7.74 11.30
CA VAL A 209 0.24 6.66 12.21
C VAL A 209 1.49 6.28 12.97
N GLU A 210 1.41 6.31 14.29
CA GLU A 210 2.41 5.76 15.19
C GLU A 210 1.81 4.53 15.88
N GLU A 211 2.53 3.42 15.80
CA GLU A 211 2.13 2.18 16.47
C GLU A 211 2.74 2.16 17.87
N ILE A 212 1.88 2.22 18.89
CA ILE A 212 2.32 2.17 20.29
C ILE A 212 2.50 0.72 20.74
N SER A 213 1.51 -0.14 20.46
CA SER A 213 1.55 -1.58 20.68
C SER A 213 0.46 -2.24 19.85
N CYS A 214 0.77 -3.12 18.90
CA CYS A 214 -0.22 -3.86 18.11
C CYS A 214 0.23 -5.28 17.72
N SER A 215 1.11 -5.90 18.51
CA SER A 215 1.78 -7.16 18.13
C SER A 215 0.84 -8.31 17.76
N ALA A 216 -0.35 -8.37 18.36
CA ALA A 216 -1.36 -9.39 18.04
C ALA A 216 -2.05 -9.19 16.67
N TYR A 217 -1.91 -8.03 16.05
CA TYR A 217 -2.67 -7.62 14.85
C TYR A 217 -1.83 -7.68 13.57
N HIS A 218 -0.56 -8.07 13.68
CA HIS A 218 0.32 -8.15 12.52
C HIS A 218 1.43 -9.21 12.68
N GLY A 219 1.95 -9.73 11.56
CA GLY A 219 3.15 -10.58 11.58
C GLY A 219 4.40 -9.81 12.00
N ALA A 220 5.50 -10.50 12.31
CA ALA A 220 6.72 -9.95 12.95
C ALA A 220 7.37 -8.71 12.31
N ARG A 221 6.95 -8.29 11.10
CA ARG A 221 7.48 -7.11 10.40
C ARG A 221 6.39 -6.23 9.77
N ALA A 222 5.13 -6.49 10.08
CA ALA A 222 3.96 -5.84 9.48
C ALA A 222 3.46 -4.66 10.31
N TYR A 223 4.39 -3.79 10.72
CA TYR A 223 4.06 -2.63 11.53
C TYR A 223 3.15 -1.65 10.75
N PHE A 224 2.20 -1.07 11.48
CA PHE A 224 1.21 -0.12 11.00
C PHE A 224 1.75 1.30 10.88
N GLY A 225 2.83 1.62 11.59
CA GLY A 225 3.43 2.95 11.61
C GLY A 225 3.83 3.46 10.22
N GLY A 226 3.55 4.73 9.93
CA GLY A 226 3.89 5.34 8.64
C GLY A 226 3.20 6.67 8.36
N SER A 227 3.59 7.31 7.24
CA SER A 227 2.95 8.52 6.72
C SER A 227 2.05 8.18 5.53
N TYR A 228 0.75 8.03 5.79
CA TYR A 228 -0.26 7.67 4.80
C TYR A 228 -0.78 8.91 4.08
N ARG A 229 -0.48 9.03 2.79
CA ARG A 229 -0.87 10.19 1.97
C ARG A 229 -2.11 9.89 1.14
N TYR A 230 -2.96 10.90 0.98
CA TYR A 230 -4.23 10.75 0.27
C TYR A 230 -4.02 10.35 -1.20
N GLU A 231 -4.74 9.32 -1.64
CA GLU A 231 -4.71 8.85 -3.02
C GLU A 231 -5.75 9.58 -3.86
N PHE A 232 -5.31 10.61 -4.59
CA PHE A 232 -6.19 11.36 -5.47
C PHE A 232 -6.57 10.52 -6.69
N LYS A 233 -7.85 10.12 -6.77
CA LYS A 233 -8.43 9.49 -7.96
C LYS A 233 -8.05 10.26 -9.22
N GLN A 234 -7.57 9.57 -10.25
CA GLN A 234 -7.40 10.19 -11.56
C GLN A 234 -8.78 10.55 -12.09
N LYS A 235 -8.99 11.80 -12.50
CA LYS A 235 -10.13 12.14 -13.36
C LYS A 235 -9.88 11.37 -14.67
N LYS A 236 -10.74 10.38 -14.94
CA LYS A 236 -10.78 9.73 -16.25
C LYS A 236 -11.08 10.77 -17.33
#